data_AF-A0A1C5UVX3-F1
#
_entry.id   AF-A0A1C5UVX3-F1
#
_cell.length_a   1.000
_cell.length_b   1.000
_cell.length_c   1.000
_cell.angle_alpha   90.00
_cell.angle_beta   90.00
_cell.angle_gamma   90.00
#
_symmetry.space_group_name_H-M   'P 1'
#
loop_
_entity.id
_entity.type
_entity.pdbx_description
1 polymer ?
#
loop_
_entity_poly.entity_id
_entity_poly.type
_entity_poly.pdbx_seq_one_letter_code
_entity_poly.pdbx_strand_id
1 'polypeptide(L)'
;MIIDVNPQTITGIAQTIANAYGEVEEAARILTSITEHNNWNCKERDAINDYTRSNAQEILKISEKSGNFANVMKVVAENFTTDEKNISEMFTSVESIIASMLTIQPIGSGTTTSNIPEGVMPINKSIGAGDINLSSVIDLASMKL
;
A
#
# COMPACT_ATOMS: atom_id res chain seq x y z
N MET A 1 4.40 -14.83 6.35
CA MET A 1 4.45 -14.58 4.89
C MET A 1 4.32 -13.07 4.72
N ILE A 2 5.43 -12.38 4.42
CA ILE A 2 5.38 -10.99 3.95
C ILE A 2 5.06 -11.07 2.46
N ILE A 3 3.93 -10.52 2.08
CA ILE A 3 3.54 -10.42 0.68
C ILE A 3 4.40 -9.29 0.09
N ASP A 4 5.35 -9.62 -0.79
CA ASP A 4 6.14 -8.65 -1.56
C ASP A 4 5.25 -8.07 -2.67
N VAL A 5 4.35 -7.18 -2.28
CA VAL A 5 3.55 -6.43 -3.23
C VAL A 5 3.78 -4.95 -2.97
N ASN A 6 4.44 -4.32 -3.94
CA ASN A 6 4.70 -2.89 -3.93
C ASN A 6 3.38 -2.11 -4.07
N PRO A 7 3.00 -1.28 -3.08
CA PRO A 7 1.79 -0.47 -3.14
C PRO A 7 1.71 0.44 -4.37
N GLN A 8 2.85 0.93 -4.88
CA GLN A 8 2.91 1.73 -6.12
C GLN A 8 2.47 0.93 -7.35
N THR A 9 2.75 -0.37 -7.39
CA THR A 9 2.28 -1.24 -8.48
C THR A 9 0.77 -1.41 -8.41
N ILE A 10 0.21 -1.58 -7.21
CA ILE A 10 -1.24 -1.71 -7.03
C ILE A 10 -1.96 -0.41 -7.39
N THR A 11 -1.45 0.75 -6.96
CA THR A 11 -2.06 2.04 -7.29
C THR A 11 -2.03 2.29 -8.80
N GLY A 12 -0.92 1.93 -9.48
CA GLY A 12 -0.84 1.96 -10.94
C GLY A 12 -1.90 1.10 -11.62
N ILE A 13 -2.08 -0.15 -11.16
CA ILE A 13 -3.12 -1.06 -11.68
C ILE A 13 -4.52 -0.49 -11.43
N ALA A 14 -4.80 0.01 -10.23
CA ALA A 14 -6.09 0.61 -9.90
C ALA A 14 -6.41 1.81 -10.81
N GLN A 15 -5.40 2.63 -11.14
CA GLN A 15 -5.56 3.73 -12.09
C GLN A 15 -5.86 3.24 -13.51
N THR A 16 -5.15 2.22 -14.00
CA THR A 16 -5.44 1.62 -15.32
C THR A 16 -6.86 1.09 -15.38
N ILE A 17 -7.33 0.44 -14.32
CA ILE A 17 -8.70 -0.09 -14.22
C ILE A 17 -9.73 1.03 -14.18
N ALA A 18 -9.47 2.12 -13.44
CA ALA A 18 -10.36 3.28 -13.41
C ALA A 18 -10.51 3.93 -14.79
N ASN A 19 -9.41 4.04 -15.55
CA ASN A 19 -9.45 4.56 -16.92
C ASN A 19 -10.26 3.64 -17.84
N ALA A 20 -10.01 2.33 -17.80
CA ALA A 20 -10.75 1.35 -18.60
C ALA A 20 -12.25 1.33 -18.25
N TYR A 21 -12.59 1.48 -16.96
CA TYR A 21 -13.98 1.63 -16.55
C TYR A 21 -14.64 2.88 -17.17
N GLY A 22 -13.95 4.02 -17.21
CA GLY A 22 -14.44 5.23 -17.87
C GLY A 22 -14.73 5.02 -19.36
N GLU A 23 -13.89 4.26 -20.07
CA GLU A 23 -14.15 3.91 -21.48
C GLU A 23 -15.39 3.01 -21.63
N VAL A 24 -15.61 2.07 -20.71
CA VAL A 24 -16.81 1.22 -20.69
C VAL A 24 -18.07 2.04 -20.39
N GLU A 25 -17.99 3.01 -19.50
CA GLU A 25 -19.10 3.93 -19.20
C GLU A 25 -19.48 4.76 -20.44
N GLU A 26 -18.49 5.27 -21.18
CA GLU A 26 -18.74 5.99 -22.42
C GLU A 26 -19.34 5.08 -23.51
N ALA A 27 -18.86 3.85 -23.63
CA ALA A 27 -19.45 2.86 -24.53
C ALA A 27 -20.92 2.56 -24.15
N ALA A 28 -21.22 2.45 -22.86
CA ALA A 28 -22.59 2.27 -22.38
C ALA A 28 -23.47 3.46 -22.75
N ARG A 29 -22.98 4.69 -22.59
CA ARG A 29 -23.69 5.92 -22.98
C ARG A 29 -23.99 5.94 -24.48
N ILE A 30 -23.01 5.58 -25.31
CA ILE A 30 -23.17 5.54 -26.77
C ILE A 30 -24.22 4.51 -27.16
N LEU A 31 -24.08 3.26 -26.72
CA LEU A 31 -24.98 2.17 -27.12
C LEU A 31 -26.41 2.36 -26.62
N THR A 32 -26.59 2.91 -25.42
CA THR A 32 -27.93 3.21 -24.88
C THR A 32 -28.59 4.42 -25.54
N SER A 33 -27.81 5.29 -26.20
CA SER A 33 -28.34 6.42 -26.97
C SER A 33 -28.88 6.02 -28.35
N ILE A 34 -28.56 4.82 -28.84
CA ILE A 34 -29.06 4.32 -30.13
C ILE A 34 -30.54 4.00 -29.98
N THR A 35 -31.38 4.74 -30.71
CA THR A 35 -32.82 4.51 -30.76
C THR A 35 -33.19 3.48 -31.81
N GLU A 36 -34.32 2.80 -31.61
CA GLU A 36 -34.89 1.89 -32.61
C GLU A 36 -35.22 2.62 -33.94
N HIS A 37 -34.99 1.92 -35.05
CA HIS A 37 -35.12 2.44 -36.41
C HIS A 37 -36.49 2.12 -37.03
N ASN A 38 -37.56 2.47 -36.33
CA ASN A 38 -38.94 2.09 -36.69
C ASN A 38 -39.42 2.66 -38.04
N ASN A 39 -38.75 3.69 -38.56
CA ASN A 39 -39.03 4.31 -39.86
C ASN A 39 -38.30 3.63 -41.04
N TRP A 40 -37.48 2.61 -40.80
CA TRP A 40 -36.78 1.91 -41.88
C TRP A 40 -37.72 0.91 -42.57
N ASN A 41 -37.63 0.86 -43.90
CA ASN A 41 -38.50 0.02 -44.73
C ASN A 41 -37.79 -1.24 -45.26
N CYS A 42 -36.69 -1.64 -44.61
CA CYS A 42 -35.93 -2.85 -44.95
C CYS A 42 -36.37 -4.06 -44.11
N LYS A 43 -36.11 -5.27 -44.62
CA LYS A 43 -36.49 -6.52 -43.95
C LYS A 43 -35.67 -6.80 -42.69
N GLU A 44 -34.47 -6.23 -42.59
CA GLU A 44 -33.54 -6.41 -41.48
C GLU A 44 -33.86 -5.53 -40.26
N ARG A 45 -34.81 -4.59 -40.39
CA ARG A 45 -35.14 -3.60 -39.35
C ARG A 45 -35.35 -4.23 -37.97
N ASP A 46 -36.20 -5.25 -37.89
CA ASP A 46 -36.58 -5.85 -36.62
C ASP A 46 -35.37 -6.52 -35.95
N ALA A 47 -34.55 -7.23 -36.73
CA ALA A 47 -33.30 -7.82 -36.25
C ALA A 47 -32.31 -6.76 -35.75
N ILE A 48 -32.19 -5.62 -36.46
CA ILE A 48 -31.33 -4.51 -36.03
C ILE A 48 -31.84 -3.91 -34.71
N ASN A 49 -33.15 -3.71 -34.56
CA ASN A 49 -33.74 -3.20 -33.32
C ASN A 49 -33.55 -4.17 -32.14
N ASP A 50 -33.67 -5.48 -32.39
CA ASP A 50 -33.38 -6.51 -31.40
C ASP A 50 -31.91 -6.46 -30.96
N TYR A 51 -30.97 -6.33 -31.89
CA TYR A 51 -29.55 -6.15 -31.56
C TYR A 51 -29.29 -4.84 -30.81
N THR A 52 -29.92 -3.72 -31.21
CA THR A 52 -29.82 -2.44 -30.49
C THR A 52 -30.23 -2.60 -29.04
N ARG A 53 -31.37 -3.25 -28.79
CA ARG A 53 -31.87 -3.51 -27.43
C ARG A 53 -30.94 -4.44 -26.65
N SER A 54 -30.51 -5.54 -27.28
CA SER A 54 -29.61 -6.52 -26.64
C SER A 54 -28.28 -5.90 -26.26
N ASN A 55 -27.64 -5.16 -27.19
CA ASN A 55 -26.36 -4.51 -26.97
C ASN A 55 -26.44 -3.46 -25.85
N ALA A 56 -27.52 -2.67 -25.82
CA ALA A 56 -27.76 -1.70 -24.74
C ALA A 56 -27.91 -2.39 -23.38
N GLN A 57 -28.59 -3.54 -23.32
CA GLN A 57 -28.73 -4.30 -22.07
C GLN A 57 -27.41 -4.97 -21.64
N GLU A 58 -26.65 -5.51 -22.57
CA GLU A 58 -25.38 -6.19 -22.28
C GLU A 58 -24.31 -5.20 -21.81
N ILE A 59 -24.18 -4.04 -22.47
CA ILE A 59 -23.19 -3.05 -22.07
C ILE A 59 -23.47 -2.47 -20.68
N LEU A 60 -24.75 -2.32 -20.29
CA LEU A 60 -25.10 -1.88 -18.94
C LEU A 60 -24.66 -2.89 -17.88
N LYS A 61 -24.80 -4.20 -18.14
CA LYS A 61 -24.28 -5.26 -17.24
C LYS A 61 -22.76 -5.25 -17.16
N ILE A 62 -22.08 -4.99 -18.27
CA ILE A 62 -20.62 -4.87 -18.30
C ILE A 62 -20.18 -3.64 -17.52
N SER A 63 -20.82 -2.49 -17.72
CA SER A 63 -20.55 -1.24 -17.01
C SER A 63 -20.72 -1.40 -15.50
N GLU A 64 -21.80 -2.01 -15.04
CA GLU A 64 -22.03 -2.29 -13.62
C GLU A 64 -20.91 -3.15 -13.01
N LYS A 65 -20.56 -4.27 -13.67
CA LYS A 65 -19.50 -5.17 -13.20
C LYS A 65 -18.13 -4.49 -13.18
N SER A 66 -17.81 -3.72 -14.22
CA SER A 66 -16.56 -2.97 -14.32
C SER A 66 -16.47 -1.89 -13.24
N GLY A 67 -17.58 -1.19 -12.94
CA GLY A 67 -17.62 -0.20 -11.86
C GLY A 67 -17.40 -0.82 -10.49
N ASN A 68 -18.03 -1.96 -10.22
CA ASN A 68 -17.82 -2.72 -8.99
C ASN A 68 -16.35 -3.16 -8.85
N PHE A 69 -15.75 -3.67 -9.93
CA PHE A 69 -14.34 -4.08 -9.92
C PHE A 69 -13.38 -2.90 -9.72
N ALA A 70 -13.62 -1.77 -10.40
CA ALA A 70 -12.84 -0.55 -10.23
C ALA A 70 -12.90 -0.04 -8.78
N ASN A 71 -14.08 -0.08 -8.15
CA ASN A 71 -14.24 0.29 -6.75
C ASN A 71 -13.47 -0.64 -5.80
N VAL A 72 -13.55 -1.95 -6.00
CA VAL A 72 -12.77 -2.92 -5.20
C VAL A 72 -11.28 -2.64 -5.34
N MET A 73 -10.78 -2.41 -6.55
CA MET A 73 -9.36 -2.17 -6.76
C MET A 73 -8.88 -0.84 -6.19
N LYS A 74 -9.74 0.19 -6.19
CA LYS A 74 -9.47 1.44 -5.47
C LYS A 74 -9.30 1.20 -3.97
N VAL A 75 -10.23 0.49 -3.33
CA VAL A 75 -10.16 0.18 -1.89
C VAL A 75 -8.91 -0.65 -1.57
N VAL A 76 -8.57 -1.64 -2.41
CA VAL A 76 -7.35 -2.43 -2.24
C VAL A 76 -6.11 -1.53 -2.30
N ALA A 77 -6.00 -0.65 -3.30
CA ALA A 77 -4.88 0.28 -3.42
C ALA A 77 -4.76 1.23 -2.21
N GLU A 78 -5.89 1.75 -1.71
CA GLU A 78 -5.94 2.61 -0.53
C GLU A 78 -5.48 1.88 0.74
N ASN A 79 -5.90 0.62 0.93
CA ASN A 79 -5.49 -0.19 2.07
C ASN A 79 -3.99 -0.46 2.06
N PHE A 80 -3.43 -0.90 0.93
CA PHE A 80 -1.98 -1.14 0.82
C PHE A 80 -1.15 0.12 1.05
N THR A 81 -1.59 1.26 0.54
CA THR A 81 -0.92 2.56 0.77
C THR A 81 -0.98 2.97 2.24
N THR A 82 -2.13 2.75 2.88
CA THR A 82 -2.34 3.06 4.31
C THR A 82 -1.48 2.16 5.19
N ASP A 83 -1.43 0.87 4.90
CA ASP A 83 -0.63 -0.10 5.65
C ASP A 83 0.87 0.19 5.51
N GLU A 84 1.35 0.53 4.31
CA GLU A 84 2.75 0.94 4.08
C GLU A 84 3.12 2.18 4.90
N LYS A 85 2.22 3.17 4.94
CA LYS A 85 2.41 4.38 5.76
C LYS A 85 2.46 4.04 7.24
N ASN A 86 1.52 3.25 7.75
CA ASN A 86 1.46 2.87 9.17
C ASN A 86 2.73 2.11 9.60
N ILE A 87 3.22 1.21 8.76
CA ILE A 87 4.47 0.48 8.99
C ILE A 87 5.66 1.45 9.01
N SER A 88 5.72 2.36 8.05
CA SER A 88 6.80 3.37 7.96
C SER A 88 6.83 4.28 9.19
N GLU A 89 5.67 4.77 9.65
CA GLU A 89 5.56 5.59 10.86
C GLU A 89 6.00 4.84 12.12
N MET A 90 5.67 3.55 12.23
CA MET A 90 6.13 2.70 13.33
C MET A 90 7.67 2.61 13.35
N PHE A 91 8.32 2.42 12.20
CA PHE A 91 9.79 2.36 12.13
C PHE A 91 10.45 3.71 12.44
N THR A 92 9.94 4.82 11.92
CA THR A 92 10.44 6.16 12.28
C THR A 92 10.30 6.45 13.78
N SER A 93 9.20 5.99 14.40
CA SER A 93 9.03 6.10 15.85
C SER A 93 10.09 5.31 16.62
N VAL A 94 10.42 4.09 16.16
CA VAL A 94 11.48 3.26 16.78
C VAL A 94 12.85 3.93 16.61
N GLU A 95 13.18 4.44 15.43
CA GLU A 95 14.42 5.17 15.17
C GLU A 95 14.57 6.41 16.06
N SER A 96 13.47 7.16 16.26
CA SER A 96 13.44 8.32 17.15
C SER A 96 13.71 7.95 18.62
N ILE A 97 13.13 6.84 19.11
CA ILE A 97 13.40 6.33 20.47
C ILE A 97 14.87 5.94 20.61
N ILE A 98 15.43 5.23 19.63
CA ILE A 98 16.86 4.85 19.64
C ILE A 98 17.74 6.09 19.66
N ALA A 99 17.46 7.08 18.79
CA ALA A 99 18.17 8.35 18.77
C ALA A 99 18.07 9.09 20.11
N SER A 100 16.89 9.07 20.76
CA SER A 100 16.72 9.65 22.09
C SER A 100 17.56 8.95 23.15
N MET A 101 17.64 7.61 23.15
CA MET A 101 18.51 6.87 24.07
C MET A 101 19.99 7.13 23.83
N LEU A 102 20.41 7.28 22.57
CA LEU A 102 21.80 7.57 22.20
C LEU A 102 22.23 9.01 22.54
N THR A 103 21.27 9.95 22.65
CA THR A 103 21.54 11.35 23.02
C THR A 103 21.52 11.60 24.53
N ILE A 104 21.07 10.64 25.34
CA ILE A 104 21.25 10.67 26.79
C ILE A 104 22.74 10.49 27.08
N GLN A 105 23.44 11.59 27.36
CA GLN A 105 24.72 11.53 28.06
C GLN A 105 24.46 10.98 29.47
N PRO A 106 25.23 9.99 29.94
CA PRO A 106 25.11 9.52 31.32
C PRO A 106 25.28 10.71 32.26
N ILE A 107 24.28 10.97 33.11
CA ILE A 107 24.45 11.93 34.20
C ILE A 107 25.42 11.30 35.19
N GLY A 108 26.68 11.72 35.09
CA GLY A 108 27.72 11.41 36.06
C GLY A 108 28.93 10.69 35.48
N SER A 109 29.75 11.40 34.70
CA SER A 109 31.21 11.24 34.82
C SER A 109 31.66 11.93 36.12
N GLY A 110 31.11 11.48 37.24
CA GLY A 110 31.62 11.76 38.57
C GLY A 110 32.57 10.63 38.90
N THR A 111 33.83 10.94 39.13
CA THR A 111 34.81 10.01 39.70
C THR A 111 34.27 9.41 41.00
N THR A 112 33.62 8.25 40.93
CA THR A 112 33.31 7.43 42.10
C THR A 112 34.57 6.66 42.45
N THR A 113 35.28 7.10 43.49
CA THR A 113 36.27 6.26 44.18
C THR A 113 35.51 5.09 44.81
N SER A 114 35.55 3.95 44.14
CA SER A 114 34.88 2.72 44.55
C SER A 114 35.66 2.04 45.68
N ASN A 115 35.25 2.25 46.93
CA ASN A 115 35.71 1.45 48.08
C ASN A 115 34.86 0.17 48.21
N ILE A 116 34.92 -0.73 47.23
CA ILE A 116 34.26 -2.03 47.30
C ILE A 116 35.18 -3.02 48.03
N PRO A 117 34.73 -3.68 49.12
CA PRO A 117 35.49 -4.73 49.81
C PRO A 117 35.80 -5.90 48.88
N GLU A 118 37.01 -6.46 48.98
CA GLU A 118 37.42 -7.66 48.24
C GLU A 118 36.41 -8.80 48.48
N GLY A 119 35.73 -9.23 47.43
CA GLY A 119 34.78 -10.36 47.46
C GLY A 119 33.37 -10.06 46.93
N VAL A 120 33.02 -8.81 46.65
CA VAL A 120 31.72 -8.47 46.03
C VAL A 120 31.86 -8.40 44.51
N MET A 121 31.15 -9.28 43.79
CA MET A 121 31.09 -9.25 42.33
C MET A 121 30.30 -8.02 41.86
N PRO A 122 30.88 -7.13 41.03
CA PRO A 122 30.15 -5.96 40.53
C PRO A 122 29.03 -6.39 39.58
N ILE A 123 27.80 -5.94 39.85
CA ILE A 123 26.61 -6.24 39.03
C ILE A 123 26.58 -5.41 37.74
N ASN A 124 27.44 -4.39 37.62
CA ASN A 124 27.52 -3.58 36.41
C ASN A 124 28.97 -3.16 36.14
N LYS A 125 29.66 -3.88 35.26
CA LYS A 125 30.87 -3.36 34.63
C LYS A 125 30.39 -2.37 33.57
N SER A 126 30.51 -1.07 33.86
CA SER A 126 30.36 -0.01 32.87
C SER A 126 31.16 -0.40 31.62
N ILE A 127 30.46 -0.79 30.56
CA ILE A 127 31.03 -1.05 29.25
C ILE A 127 31.58 0.29 28.76
N GLY A 128 32.90 0.44 28.80
CA GLY A 128 33.56 1.63 28.27
C GLY A 128 33.27 1.74 26.78
N ALA A 129 33.28 2.96 26.25
CA ALA A 129 32.91 3.29 24.86
C ALA A 129 33.68 2.54 23.74
N GLY A 130 34.60 1.63 24.07
CA GLY A 130 35.33 0.77 23.14
C GLY A 130 34.78 -0.66 22.96
N ASP A 131 33.79 -1.09 23.74
CA ASP A 131 33.35 -2.50 23.76
C ASP A 131 32.05 -2.76 22.96
N ILE A 132 31.40 -1.71 22.43
CA ILE A 132 30.28 -1.87 21.49
C ILE A 132 30.86 -2.00 20.08
N ASN A 133 31.08 -3.24 19.64
CA ASN A 133 31.38 -3.48 18.24
C ASN A 133 30.09 -3.28 17.41
N LEU A 134 29.88 -2.07 16.90
CA LEU A 134 28.77 -1.70 16.01
C LEU A 134 28.72 -2.54 14.72
N SER A 135 29.77 -3.30 14.38
CA SER A 135 29.74 -4.17 13.21
C SER A 135 28.69 -5.28 13.32
N SER A 136 28.29 -5.69 14.53
CA SER A 136 27.22 -6.69 14.71
C SER A 136 25.81 -6.11 14.63
N VAL A 137 25.65 -4.78 14.72
CA VAL A 137 24.35 -4.09 14.64
C VAL A 137 24.01 -3.73 13.19
N ILE A 138 25.04 -3.52 12.35
CA ILE A 138 24.88 -3.15 10.94
C ILE A 138 24.44 -4.33 10.05
N ASP A 139 24.60 -5.58 10.51
CA ASP A 139 24.16 -6.77 9.75
C ASP A 139 22.63 -6.87 9.62
N LEU A 140 21.85 -6.17 10.44
CA LEU A 140 20.38 -6.16 10.31
C LEU A 140 19.89 -5.25 9.18
N ALA A 141 20.66 -4.22 8.81
CA ALA A 141 20.36 -3.33 7.67
C ALA A 141 20.86 -3.91 6.33
N SER A 142 21.65 -4.99 6.36
CA SER A 142 22.24 -5.64 5.19
C SER A 142 21.54 -6.93 4.77
N MET A 143 20.49 -7.35 5.48
CA MET A 143 19.55 -8.37 4.97
C MET A 143 18.75 -7.76 3.83
N LYS A 144 19.36 -7.72 2.64
CA LYS A 144 18.68 -7.55 1.37
C LYS A 144 17.55 -8.58 1.28
N LEU A 145 16.33 -8.09 1.06
CA LEU A 145 15.22 -8.88 0.53
C LEU A 145 15.61 -9.52 -0.81
#